data_AF-A0A6L2ZUZ7-F1
#
_entry.id   AF-A0A6L2ZUZ7-F1
#
_cell.length_a   1.000
_cell.length_b   1.000
_cell.length_c   1.000
_cell.angle_alpha   90.00
_cell.angle_beta   90.00
_cell.angle_gamma   90.00
#
_symmetry.space_group_name_H-M   'P 1'
#
loop_
_entity.id
_entity.type
_entity.pdbx_description
1 polymer ?
#
loop_
_entity_poly.entity_id
_entity_poly.type
_entity_poly.pdbx_seq_one_letter_code
_entity_poly.pdbx_strand_id
1 'polypeptide(L)' 'MDTQPFNIKKITLKASNRQVMRHFYEELLGFYLAEETENTLAYAFREKEAPFLKLEFGGNASTEKTTGLFH' A
#
# COMPACT_ATOMS: atom_id res chain seq x y z
N MET A 1 -2.27 -4.84 31.18
CA MET A 1 -1.51 -4.39 30.00
C MET A 1 -2.43 -3.49 29.20
N ASP A 2 -2.19 -2.18 29.21
CA ASP A 2 -2.87 -1.23 28.32
C ASP A 2 -2.26 -1.39 26.92
N THR A 3 -2.81 -2.28 26.10
CA THR A 3 -2.47 -2.33 24.68
C THR A 3 -3.21 -1.19 24.01
N GLN A 4 -2.57 -0.02 23.90
CA GLN A 4 -3.08 1.04 23.05
C GLN A 4 -3.24 0.49 21.62
N PRO A 5 -4.42 0.64 21.01
CA PRO A 5 -4.65 0.14 19.66
C PRO A 5 -3.70 0.86 18.70
N PHE A 6 -2.83 0.09 18.04
CA PHE A 6 -1.98 0.62 16.98
C PHE A 6 -2.83 0.89 15.75
N ASN A 7 -3.12 2.16 15.49
CA ASN A 7 -3.85 2.57 14.31
C ASN A 7 -2.88 2.68 13.13
N ILE A 8 -2.97 1.75 12.19
CA ILE A 8 -2.21 1.81 10.94
C ILE A 8 -2.73 3.00 10.14
N LYS A 9 -1.93 4.08 10.07
CA LYS A 9 -2.31 5.31 9.35
C LYS A 9 -2.03 5.22 7.86
N LYS A 10 -0.91 4.58 7.48
CA LYS A 10 -0.47 4.45 6.08
C LYS A 10 0.51 3.30 5.94
N ILE A 11 0.36 2.52 4.87
CA ILE A 11 1.24 1.43 4.47
C ILE A 11 1.84 1.78 3.11
N THR A 12 3.15 1.62 2.96
CA THR A 12 3.82 1.74 1.66
C THR A 12 4.41 0.39 1.28
N LEU A 13 4.12 -0.09 0.07
CA LEU A 13 4.63 -1.34 -0.47
C LEU A 13 5.42 -1.07 -1.75
N LYS A 14 6.54 -1.76 -1.92
CA LYS A 14 7.22 -1.81 -3.21
C LYS A 14 6.49 -2.77 -4.13
N ALA A 15 6.30 -2.36 -5.38
CA ALA A 15 5.55 -3.12 -6.36
C ALA A 15 6.33 -3.22 -7.68
N SER A 16 6.31 -4.41 -8.28
CA SER A 16 7.10 -4.72 -9.48
C SER A 16 6.27 -4.70 -10.76
N ASN A 17 4.97 -4.98 -10.65
CA ASN A 17 4.06 -5.07 -11.79
C ASN A 17 2.82 -4.22 -11.55
N ARG A 18 2.76 -3.07 -12.24
CA ARG A 18 1.69 -2.07 -12.09
C ARG A 18 0.32 -2.63 -12.47
N GLN A 19 0.22 -3.35 -13.59
CA GLN A 19 -1.06 -3.87 -14.08
C GLN A 19 -1.63 -4.92 -13.13
N VAL A 20 -0.81 -5.87 -12.70
CA VAL A 20 -1.25 -6.93 -11.78
C VAL A 20 -1.68 -6.34 -10.44
N MET A 21 -0.92 -5.38 -9.90
CA MET A 21 -1.27 -4.75 -8.63
C MET A 21 -2.51 -3.89 -8.75
N ARG A 22 -2.69 -3.16 -9.86
CA ARG A 22 -3.89 -2.38 -10.10
C ARG A 22 -5.13 -3.27 -10.12
N HIS A 23 -5.10 -4.37 -10.86
CA HIS A 23 -6.18 -5.34 -10.86
C HIS A 23 -6.45 -5.91 -9.46
N PHE A 24 -5.40 -6.27 -8.72
CA PHE A 24 -5.57 -6.82 -7.37
C PHE A 24 -6.22 -5.81 -6.40
N TYR A 25 -5.74 -4.58 -6.34
CA TYR A 25 -6.22 -3.61 -5.36
C TYR A 25 -7.53 -2.92 -5.77
N GLU A 26 -7.75 -2.65 -7.06
CA GLU A 26 -8.97 -2.00 -7.55
C GLU A 26 -10.10 -3.03 -7.74
N GLU A 27 -9.87 -4.12 -8.49
CA GLU A 27 -10.95 -5.04 -8.90
C GLU A 27 -11.24 -6.10 -7.85
N LEU A 28 -10.21 -6.69 -7.22
CA LEU A 28 -10.42 -7.78 -6.25
C LEU A 28 -10.71 -7.26 -4.85
N LEU A 29 -10.03 -6.18 -4.43
CA LEU A 29 -10.19 -5.61 -3.08
C LEU A 29 -11.13 -4.39 -3.05
N GLY A 30 -11.51 -3.83 -4.20
CA GLY A 30 -12.45 -2.71 -4.27
C GLY A 30 -11.90 -1.40 -3.71
N PHE A 31 -10.57 -1.20 -3.71
CA PHE A 31 -9.98 0.04 -3.24
C PHE A 31 -10.09 1.13 -4.30
N TYR A 32 -10.20 2.36 -3.80
CA TYR A 32 -10.37 3.54 -4.63
C TYR A 32 -9.01 4.20 -4.86
N LEU A 33 -8.66 4.40 -6.13
CA LEU A 33 -7.45 5.13 -6.49
C LEU A 33 -7.60 6.61 -6.11
N ALA A 34 -6.74 7.06 -5.20
CA ALA A 34 -6.73 8.43 -4.68
C ALA A 34 -5.64 9.29 -5.33
N GLU A 35 -4.50 8.70 -5.69
CA GLU A 35 -3.39 9.40 -6.34
C GLU A 35 -2.66 8.45 -7.30
N GLU A 36 -2.29 8.96 -8.47
CA GLU A 36 -1.51 8.23 -9.49
C GLU A 36 -0.38 9.11 -10.00
N THR A 37 0.86 8.60 -9.93
CA THR A 37 2.05 9.22 -10.53
C THR A 37 2.77 8.21 -11.43
N GLU A 38 3.84 8.63 -12.10
CA GLU A 38 4.67 7.74 -12.93
C GLU A 38 5.16 6.51 -12.14
N ASN A 39 5.56 6.72 -10.88
CA ASN A 39 6.18 5.69 -10.05
C ASN A 39 5.32 5.26 -8.87
N THR A 40 4.10 5.80 -8.68
CA THR A 40 3.29 5.47 -7.49
C THR A 40 1.81 5.36 -7.78
N LEU A 41 1.14 4.49 -7.02
CA LEU A 41 -0.31 4.41 -6.93
C LEU A 41 -0.70 4.49 -5.45
N ALA A 42 -1.66 5.33 -5.09
CA ALA A 42 -2.16 5.42 -3.73
C ALA A 42 -3.65 5.12 -3.67
N TYR A 43 -4.06 4.31 -2.69
CA TYR A 43 -5.40 3.77 -2.56
C TYR A 43 -6.03 4.09 -1.21
N ALA A 44 -7.34 4.29 -1.23
CA ALA A 44 -8.22 4.51 -0.10
C ALA A 44 -9.32 3.44 -0.02
N PHE A 45 -9.96 3.29 1.14
CA PHE A 45 -11.08 2.36 1.31
C PHE A 45 -12.36 2.85 0.62
N ARG A 46 -12.54 4.17 0.50
CA ARG A 46 -13.69 4.79 -0.16
C ARG A 46 -13.26 5.95 -1.01
N GLU A 47 -14.14 6.34 -1.92
CA GLU A 47 -13.98 7.54 -2.73
C GLU A 47 -13.83 8.78 -1.83
N LYS A 48 -12.82 9.61 -2.10
CA LYS A 48 -12.51 10.88 -1.38
C LYS A 48 -12.00 10.73 0.06
N GLU A 49 -11.59 9.53 0.47
CA GLU A 49 -10.84 9.36 1.73
C GLU A 49 -9.34 9.53 1.55
N ALA A 50 -8.63 9.76 2.67
CA ALA A 50 -7.18 9.79 2.67
C ALA A 50 -6.61 8.40 2.31
N PRO A 51 -5.59 8.32 1.44
CA PRO A 51 -5.02 7.04 1.05
C PRO A 51 -4.30 6.38 2.23
N PHE A 52 -4.64 5.12 2.49
CA PHE A 52 -4.00 4.30 3.51
C PHE A 52 -2.93 3.38 2.91
N LEU A 53 -2.98 3.08 1.62
CA LEU A 53 -2.02 2.24 0.92
C LEU A 53 -1.32 3.03 -0.18
N LYS A 54 0.01 2.92 -0.27
CA LYS A 54 0.82 3.45 -1.36
C LYS A 54 1.65 2.33 -1.97
N LEU A 55 1.58 2.17 -3.27
CA LEU A 55 2.46 1.32 -4.06
C LEU A 55 3.52 2.18 -4.71
N GLU A 56 4.78 1.77 -4.59
CA GLU A 56 5.92 2.42 -5.25
C GLU A 56 6.53 1.45 -6.26
N PHE A 57 6.56 1.90 -7.51
CA PHE A 57 7.08 1.21 -8.68
C PHE A 57 8.39 1.88 -9.08
N GLY A 58 9.43 1.09 -9.31
CA GLY A 58 10.75 1.62 -9.64
C GLY A 58 11.49 2.13 -8.39
N GLY A 59 12.60 1.46 -8.10
CA GLY A 59 13.45 1.74 -6.97
C GLY A 59 14.25 0.48 -6.68
N ASN A 60 15.56 0.61 -6.47
CA ASN A 60 16.38 -0.52 -6.04
C ASN A 60 15.65 -1.24 -4.90
N ALA A 61 15.41 -2.53 -5.09
CA ALA A 61 15.01 -3.39 -4.02
C ALA A 61 16.15 -3.37 -3.00
N SER A 62 16.18 -2.39 -2.09
CA SER A 62 16.84 -2.59 -0.81
C SER A 62 16.22 -3.88 -0.30
N THR A 63 17.02 -4.93 -0.35
CA THR A 63 16.85 -6.19 0.34
C THR A 63 16.93 -5.92 1.84
N GLU A 64 16.11 -5.02 2.35
CA GLU A 64 15.80 -4.99 3.77
C GLU A 64 14.91 -6.19 3.98
N LYS A 65 15.55 -7.23 4.52
CA LYS A 65 14.91 -8.45 4.99
C LYS A 65 13.65 -8.04 5.74
N THR A 66 12.50 -8.47 5.24
CA THR A 66 11.26 -8.45 5.99
C THR A 66 11.47 -9.34 7.22
N THR A 67 11.99 -8.77 8.31
CA THR A 67 11.90 -9.40 9.61
C THR A 67 10.42 -9.51 9.88
N GLY A 68 9.90 -10.74 9.82
CA GLY A 68 8.49 -11.00 10.08
C GLY A 68 8.07 -10.35 11.40
N LEU A 69 6.80 -9.99 11.50
CA LEU A 69 6.16 -9.52 12.73
C LEU A 69 6.02 -10.69 13.73
N PHE A 70 7.14 -11.33 14.07
CA PHE A 70 7.22 -12.25 15.19
C PHE A 70 7.68 -11.43 16.40
N HIS A 71 6.70 -11.17 17.25
CA HIS A 71 6.82 -10.50 18.54
C HIS A 71 7.31 -11.48 19.61
#